data_AF-A0A1F7CMC5-F1
#
_entry.id   AF-A0A1F7CMC5-F1
#
_cell.length_a   1.000
_cell.length_b   1.000
_cell.length_c   1.000
_cell.angle_alpha   90.00
_cell.angle_beta   90.00
_cell.angle_gamma   90.00
#
_symmetry.space_group_name_H-M   'P 1'
#
loop_
_entity.id
_entity.type
_entity.pdbx_description
1 polymer ?
#
loop_
_entity_poly.entity_id
_entity_poly.type
_entity_poly.pdbx_seq_one_letter_code
_entity_poly.pdbx_strand_id
1 'polypeptide(L)'
;MPTERIVILVDGSNMYHYLRELDFKRLSEFDYKAFAQFLASGRTVVSSTYYIGKVRARGDAKSEELRRGQQRLLAHLENMGWHVEFGHMLENNGVFQEKGVDVHIAVDLLTGAYDNVYDTAVLVSSDTDLIPAVHSVRHKKKKVEYIGFAHRPSFGLIKNVDIVTTLGRRDLMGFLKNAPVHEKTRRRVPSRQSRGEREGRVGLVKRKYHPPSSEARKKGRK
;
A
#
# COMPACT_ATOMS: atom_id res chain seq x y z
N MET A 1 -12.64 -23.85 -0.65
CA MET A 1 -11.69 -23.14 0.22
C MET A 1 -12.16 -21.70 0.38
N PRO A 2 -12.09 -21.07 1.57
CA PRO A 2 -12.39 -19.66 1.70
C PRO A 2 -11.42 -18.84 0.85
N THR A 3 -11.95 -17.90 0.06
CA THR A 3 -11.14 -16.96 -0.72
C THR A 3 -10.44 -15.97 0.23
N GLU A 4 -9.15 -15.69 0.01
CA GLU A 4 -8.37 -14.73 0.80
C GLU A 4 -9.11 -13.38 0.87
N ARG A 5 -9.28 -12.84 2.08
CA ARG A 5 -9.96 -11.56 2.32
C ARG A 5 -8.97 -10.41 2.26
N ILE A 6 -9.36 -9.34 1.59
CA ILE A 6 -8.54 -8.15 1.49
C ILE A 6 -9.30 -6.88 1.87
N VAL A 7 -8.54 -5.92 2.35
CA VAL A 7 -8.95 -4.50 2.37
C VAL A 7 -8.07 -3.74 1.39
N ILE A 8 -8.63 -2.73 0.74
CA ILE A 8 -7.92 -1.85 -0.16
C ILE A 8 -7.89 -0.46 0.48
N LEU A 9 -6.70 0.06 0.76
CA LEU A 9 -6.50 1.38 1.34
C LEU A 9 -5.75 2.25 0.34
N VAL A 10 -6.40 3.32 -0.11
CA VAL A 10 -5.83 4.27 -1.08
C VAL A 10 -5.56 5.60 -0.43
N ASP A 11 -4.30 6.01 -0.44
CA ASP A 11 -3.93 7.39 -0.14
C ASP A 11 -4.27 8.26 -1.35
N GLY A 12 -5.28 9.11 -1.19
CA GLY A 12 -5.80 9.95 -2.24
C GLY A 12 -4.81 11.01 -2.71
N SER A 13 -3.94 11.53 -1.84
CA SER A 13 -2.92 12.49 -2.25
C SER A 13 -1.88 11.80 -3.14
N ASN A 14 -1.37 10.65 -2.70
CA ASN A 14 -0.42 9.86 -3.48
C ASN A 14 -1.02 9.43 -4.83
N MET A 15 -2.27 8.96 -4.85
CA MET A 15 -2.96 8.58 -6.10
C MET A 15 -3.21 9.80 -7.01
N TYR A 16 -3.62 10.94 -6.45
CA TYR A 16 -3.84 12.19 -7.20
C TYR A 16 -2.57 12.64 -7.91
N HIS A 17 -1.47 12.78 -7.16
CA HIS A 17 -0.20 13.25 -7.72
C HIS A 17 0.30 12.33 -8.83
N TYR A 18 0.19 11.02 -8.62
CA TYR A 18 0.58 10.04 -9.62
C TYR A 18 -0.25 10.11 -10.91
N LEU A 19 -1.57 10.14 -10.80
CA LEU A 19 -2.44 10.23 -11.98
C LEU A 19 -2.16 11.51 -12.76
N ARG A 20 -1.93 12.63 -12.07
CA ARG A 20 -1.53 13.89 -12.70
C ARG A 20 -0.19 13.81 -13.42
N GLU A 21 0.82 13.17 -12.84
CA GLU A 21 2.14 12.98 -13.48
C GLU A 21 2.05 12.13 -14.76
N LEU A 22 1.11 11.19 -14.81
CA LEU A 22 0.87 10.37 -16.00
C LEU A 22 -0.09 11.01 -17.01
N ASP A 23 -0.44 12.29 -16.83
CA ASP A 23 -1.35 13.07 -17.68
C ASP A 23 -2.81 12.61 -17.63
N PHE A 24 -3.23 11.94 -16.55
CA PHE A 24 -4.62 11.60 -16.27
C PHE A 24 -5.29 12.79 -15.58
N LYS A 25 -5.84 13.71 -16.37
CA LYS A 25 -6.38 14.98 -15.86
C LYS A 25 -7.79 14.88 -15.25
N ARG A 26 -8.57 13.87 -15.62
CA ARG A 26 -9.99 13.74 -15.26
C ARG A 26 -10.24 12.51 -14.37
N LEU A 27 -10.03 12.69 -13.07
CA LEU A 27 -10.17 11.62 -12.07
C LEU A 27 -11.60 11.07 -12.00
N SER A 28 -12.60 11.91 -12.23
CA SER A 28 -14.02 11.51 -12.32
C SER A 28 -14.34 10.61 -13.53
N GLU A 29 -13.40 10.40 -14.45
CA GLU A 29 -13.54 9.45 -15.56
C GLU A 29 -12.82 8.13 -15.31
N PHE A 30 -12.10 8.03 -14.20
CA PHE A 30 -11.41 6.82 -13.80
C PHE A 30 -12.42 5.82 -13.21
N ASP A 31 -12.42 4.59 -13.70
CA ASP A 31 -13.29 3.52 -13.23
C ASP A 31 -12.69 2.90 -11.96
N TYR A 32 -13.05 3.50 -10.82
CA TYR A 32 -12.63 3.05 -9.50
C TYR A 32 -13.17 1.66 -9.14
N LYS A 33 -14.31 1.24 -9.70
CA LYS A 33 -14.86 -0.10 -9.48
C LYS A 33 -14.00 -1.15 -10.17
N ALA A 34 -13.71 -0.95 -11.45
CA ALA A 34 -12.81 -1.83 -12.20
C ALA A 34 -11.40 -1.83 -11.62
N PHE A 35 -10.93 -0.69 -11.09
CA PHE A 35 -9.65 -0.61 -10.38
C PHE A 35 -9.64 -1.45 -9.10
N ALA A 36 -10.68 -1.35 -8.25
CA ALA A 36 -10.81 -2.19 -7.06
C ALA A 36 -10.79 -3.69 -7.40
N GLN A 37 -11.55 -4.08 -8.43
CA GLN A 37 -11.60 -5.46 -8.92
C GLN A 37 -10.23 -5.94 -9.44
N PHE A 38 -9.52 -5.09 -10.17
CA PHE A 38 -8.17 -5.38 -10.62
C PHE A 38 -7.20 -5.57 -9.45
N LEU A 39 -7.26 -4.70 -8.44
CA LEU A 39 -6.46 -4.83 -7.22
C LEU A 39 -6.80 -6.11 -6.46
N ALA A 40 -8.08 -6.47 -6.40
CA ALA A 40 -8.58 -7.69 -5.79
C ALA A 40 -7.98 -8.94 -6.41
N SER A 41 -7.90 -9.00 -7.74
CA SER A 41 -7.29 -10.12 -8.46
C SER A 41 -7.89 -11.47 -8.04
N GLY A 42 -9.23 -11.54 -7.97
CA GLY A 42 -9.98 -12.74 -7.58
C GLY A 42 -10.06 -13.00 -6.07
N ARG A 43 -9.47 -12.14 -5.23
CA ARG A 43 -9.63 -12.18 -3.77
C ARG A 43 -10.91 -11.48 -3.33
N THR A 44 -11.43 -11.82 -2.16
CA THR A 44 -12.65 -11.20 -1.62
C THR A 44 -12.33 -9.84 -1.05
N VAL A 45 -12.92 -8.77 -1.60
CA VAL A 45 -12.81 -7.40 -1.08
C VAL A 45 -13.78 -7.24 0.08
N VAL A 46 -13.24 -7.02 1.28
CA VAL A 46 -14.02 -6.69 2.50
C VAL A 46 -14.39 -5.22 2.49
N SER A 47 -13.44 -4.35 2.17
CA SER A 47 -13.68 -2.92 2.00
C SER A 47 -12.68 -2.30 1.01
N SER A 48 -13.08 -1.19 0.40
CA SER A 48 -12.21 -0.31 -0.39
C SER A 48 -12.39 1.11 0.11
N THR A 49 -11.34 1.67 0.71
CA THR A 49 -11.36 2.97 1.36
C THR A 49 -10.39 3.92 0.68
N TYR A 50 -10.87 5.11 0.37
CA TYR A 50 -10.12 6.20 -0.25
C TYR A 50 -9.95 7.32 0.78
N TYR A 51 -8.71 7.58 1.21
CA TYR A 51 -8.41 8.56 2.24
C TYR A 51 -8.00 9.88 1.60
N ILE A 52 -8.63 11.00 1.99
CA ILE A 52 -8.41 12.30 1.36
C ILE A 52 -8.52 13.44 2.38
N GLY A 53 -7.71 14.49 2.23
CA GLY A 53 -7.87 15.72 3.03
C GLY A 53 -8.91 16.67 2.41
N LYS A 54 -9.68 17.38 3.23
CA LYS A 54 -10.62 18.41 2.73
C LYS A 54 -9.89 19.60 2.10
N VAL A 55 -10.41 20.05 0.96
CA VAL A 55 -10.02 21.33 0.36
C VAL A 55 -10.56 22.47 1.21
N ARG A 56 -9.67 23.32 1.74
CA ARG A 56 -10.03 24.51 2.51
C ARG A 56 -10.63 25.59 1.59
N ALA A 57 -11.73 26.18 2.02
CA ALA A 57 -12.25 27.39 1.39
C ALA A 57 -11.34 28.57 1.74
N ARG A 58 -10.80 29.25 0.72
CA ARG A 58 -10.00 30.47 0.89
C ARG A 58 -10.70 31.71 0.35
N GLY A 59 -11.94 31.55 -0.14
CA GLY A 59 -12.73 32.62 -0.75
C GLY A 59 -12.28 32.99 -2.17
N ASP A 60 -11.29 32.28 -2.73
CA ASP A 60 -10.80 32.50 -4.09
C ASP A 60 -11.37 31.47 -5.09
N ALA A 61 -11.42 31.86 -6.37
CA ALA A 61 -11.98 31.05 -7.46
C ALA A 61 -11.30 29.68 -7.60
N LYS A 62 -10.00 29.60 -7.32
CA LYS A 62 -9.23 28.35 -7.40
C LYS A 62 -9.63 27.38 -6.28
N SER A 63 -9.82 27.87 -5.06
CA SER A 63 -10.27 27.06 -3.92
C SER A 63 -11.69 26.53 -4.13
N GLU A 64 -12.55 27.33 -4.76
CA GLU A 64 -13.91 26.94 -5.13
C GLU A 64 -13.92 25.88 -6.25
N GLU A 65 -13.09 26.04 -7.29
CA GLU A 65 -12.93 25.04 -8.34
C GLU A 65 -12.43 23.70 -7.78
N LEU A 66 -11.42 23.74 -6.91
CA LEU A 66 -10.88 22.55 -6.24
C LEU A 66 -11.93 21.85 -5.37
N ARG A 67 -12.76 22.60 -4.63
CA ARG A 67 -13.87 22.03 -3.85
C ARG A 67 -14.89 21.33 -4.74
N ARG A 68 -15.31 21.97 -5.83
CA ARG A 68 -16.23 21.36 -6.80
C ARG A 68 -15.62 20.10 -7.42
N GLY A 69 -14.33 20.12 -7.74
CA GLY A 69 -13.58 18.96 -8.20
C GLY A 69 -13.56 17.82 -7.18
N GLN A 70 -13.27 18.12 -5.92
CA GLN A 70 -13.32 17.16 -4.82
C GLN A 70 -14.72 16.58 -4.67
N GLN A 71 -15.78 17.38 -4.61
CA GLN A 71 -17.16 16.90 -4.52
C GLN A 71 -17.53 15.94 -5.66
N ARG A 72 -17.14 16.25 -6.90
CA ARG A 72 -17.35 15.34 -8.03
C ARG A 72 -16.60 14.02 -7.87
N LEU A 73 -15.36 14.06 -7.37
CA LEU A 73 -14.58 12.86 -7.10
C LEU A 73 -15.22 12.00 -6.01
N LEU A 74 -15.65 12.61 -4.90
CA LEU A 74 -16.29 11.94 -3.78
C LEU A 74 -17.56 11.21 -4.23
N ALA A 75 -18.48 11.93 -4.89
CA ALA A 75 -19.70 11.33 -5.41
C ALA A 75 -19.42 10.20 -6.40
N HIS A 76 -18.37 10.33 -7.23
CA HIS A 76 -17.97 9.28 -8.17
C HIS A 76 -17.39 8.05 -7.48
N LEU A 77 -16.58 8.22 -6.43
CA LEU A 77 -16.05 7.13 -5.60
C LEU A 77 -17.18 6.36 -4.90
N GLU A 78 -18.08 7.09 -4.23
CA GLU A 78 -19.23 6.52 -3.52
C GLU A 78 -20.15 5.75 -4.47
N ASN A 79 -20.47 6.32 -5.63
CA ASN A 79 -21.25 5.64 -6.69
C ASN A 79 -20.57 4.35 -7.20
N MET A 80 -19.24 4.26 -7.08
CA MET A 80 -18.45 3.09 -7.45
C MET A 80 -18.19 2.13 -6.29
N GLY A 81 -18.85 2.34 -5.14
CA GLY A 81 -18.79 1.46 -3.97
C GLY A 81 -17.55 1.64 -3.10
N TRP A 82 -16.88 2.79 -3.19
CA TRP A 82 -15.76 3.13 -2.31
C TRP A 82 -16.24 3.90 -1.09
N HIS A 83 -15.70 3.54 0.07
CA HIS A 83 -15.76 4.39 1.25
C HIS A 83 -14.78 5.54 1.10
N VAL A 84 -15.18 6.73 1.53
CA VAL A 84 -14.28 7.89 1.54
C VAL A 84 -14.10 8.37 2.96
N GLU A 85 -12.85 8.38 3.40
CA GLU A 85 -12.48 8.80 4.74
C GLU A 85 -11.64 10.08 4.69
N PHE A 86 -11.93 10.98 5.61
CA PHE A 86 -11.22 12.25 5.71
C PHE A 86 -10.10 12.19 6.74
N GLY A 87 -9.12 13.09 6.60
CA GLY A 87 -8.14 13.30 7.66
C GLY A 87 -8.83 13.86 8.93
N HIS A 88 -8.13 13.80 10.06
CA HIS A 88 -8.62 14.41 11.29
C HIS A 88 -8.50 15.93 11.23
N MET A 89 -9.51 16.62 11.76
CA MET A 89 -9.48 18.06 11.93
C MET A 89 -8.72 18.39 13.22
N LEU A 90 -7.59 19.08 13.09
CA LEU A 90 -6.82 19.60 14.22
C LEU A 90 -7.04 21.10 14.32
N GLU A 91 -7.44 21.59 15.50
CA GLU A 91 -7.43 23.01 15.79
C GLU A 91 -6.03 23.41 16.30
N ASN A 92 -5.45 24.47 15.73
CA ASN A 92 -4.24 25.08 16.25
C ASN A 92 -4.41 26.59 16.28
N ASN A 93 -4.44 27.17 17.49
CA ASN A 93 -4.63 28.62 17.72
C ASN A 93 -5.85 29.20 16.98
N GLY A 94 -7.02 28.53 17.07
CA GLY A 94 -8.24 28.95 16.38
C GLY A 94 -8.26 28.68 14.86
N VAL A 95 -7.21 28.07 14.31
CA VAL A 95 -7.14 27.68 12.90
C VAL A 95 -7.34 26.17 12.78
N PHE A 96 -8.46 25.76 12.21
CA PHE A 96 -8.72 24.37 11.88
C PHE A 96 -7.89 23.93 10.66
N GLN A 97 -7.12 22.86 10.85
CA GLN A 97 -6.27 22.24 9.85
C GLN A 97 -6.57 20.76 9.78
N GLU A 98 -7.06 20.30 8.63
CA GLU A 98 -7.14 18.86 8.40
C GLU A 98 -5.75 18.29 8.12
N LYS A 99 -5.38 17.26 8.88
CA LYS A 99 -4.12 16.53 8.82
C LYS A 99 -4.36 15.06 9.19
N GLY A 100 -3.35 14.21 9.04
CA GLY A 100 -3.42 12.85 9.59
C GLY A 100 -4.11 11.83 8.69
N VAL A 101 -4.10 12.01 7.37
CA VAL A 101 -4.55 10.96 6.42
C VAL A 101 -3.68 9.71 6.57
N ASP A 102 -2.37 9.91 6.64
CA ASP A 102 -1.34 8.93 7.00
C ASP A 102 -1.65 8.22 8.32
N VAL A 103 -1.99 9.00 9.35
CA VAL A 103 -2.38 8.46 10.67
C VAL A 103 -3.65 7.62 10.58
N HIS A 104 -4.67 8.09 9.85
CA HIS A 104 -5.92 7.36 9.68
C HIS A 104 -5.70 6.03 8.96
N ILE A 105 -4.93 6.03 7.86
CA ILE A 105 -4.53 4.79 7.16
C ILE A 105 -3.79 3.84 8.10
N ALA A 106 -2.84 4.35 8.90
CA ALA A 106 -2.09 3.53 9.86
C ALA A 106 -3.01 2.91 10.92
N VAL A 107 -3.99 3.67 11.44
CA VAL A 107 -4.97 3.17 12.41
C VAL A 107 -5.81 2.05 11.79
N ASP A 108 -6.36 2.24 10.58
CA ASP A 108 -7.20 1.24 9.92
C ASP A 108 -6.45 -0.03 9.52
N LEU A 109 -5.18 0.10 9.12
CA LEU A 109 -4.29 -1.05 8.96
C LEU A 109 -4.18 -1.85 10.26
N LEU A 110 -3.95 -1.17 11.38
CA LEU A 110 -3.75 -1.83 12.66
C LEU A 110 -5.05 -2.45 13.18
N THR A 111 -6.15 -1.69 13.26
CA THR A 111 -7.43 -2.19 13.77
C THR A 111 -7.90 -3.39 12.95
N GLY A 112 -7.91 -3.28 11.61
CA GLY A 112 -8.31 -4.38 10.75
C GLY A 112 -7.43 -5.64 10.88
N ALA A 113 -6.14 -5.47 11.14
CA ALA A 113 -5.25 -6.60 11.41
C ALA A 113 -5.52 -7.27 12.77
N TYR A 114 -5.70 -6.46 13.83
CA TYR A 114 -5.95 -6.95 15.19
C TYR A 114 -7.32 -7.61 15.32
N ASP A 115 -8.33 -7.04 14.68
CA ASP A 115 -9.71 -7.54 14.70
C ASP A 115 -9.96 -8.63 13.65
N ASN A 116 -8.89 -9.07 12.96
CA ASN A 116 -8.94 -10.15 11.97
C ASN A 116 -9.93 -9.87 10.81
N VAL A 117 -10.11 -8.61 10.43
CA VAL A 117 -11.02 -8.17 9.35
C VAL A 117 -10.54 -8.68 7.98
N TYR A 118 -9.23 -8.77 7.77
CA TYR A 118 -8.64 -9.17 6.50
C TYR A 118 -7.46 -10.13 6.67
N ASP A 119 -7.01 -10.71 5.55
CA ASP A 119 -5.82 -11.56 5.48
C ASP A 119 -4.65 -10.83 4.80
N THR A 120 -4.95 -10.01 3.77
CA THR A 120 -3.98 -9.10 3.13
C THR A 120 -4.52 -7.67 3.05
N ALA A 121 -3.74 -6.69 3.49
CA ALA A 121 -4.00 -5.28 3.20
C ALA A 121 -3.34 -4.88 1.88
N VAL A 122 -4.11 -4.31 0.96
CA VAL A 122 -3.60 -3.73 -0.29
C VAL A 122 -3.44 -2.22 -0.08
N LEU A 123 -2.19 -1.76 0.06
CA LEU A 123 -1.84 -0.38 0.36
C LEU A 123 -1.40 0.34 -0.91
N VAL A 124 -2.18 1.32 -1.36
CA VAL A 124 -1.86 2.23 -2.46
C VAL A 124 -1.38 3.55 -1.89
N SER A 125 -0.13 3.59 -1.45
CA SER A 125 0.56 4.79 -0.98
C SER A 125 2.06 4.60 -1.11
N SER A 126 2.81 5.68 -1.38
CA SER A 126 4.27 5.68 -1.37
C SER A 126 4.87 6.24 -0.09
N ASP A 127 4.03 6.55 0.91
CA ASP A 127 4.44 7.16 2.17
C ASP A 127 5.21 6.16 3.07
N THR A 128 6.46 6.48 3.36
CA THR A 128 7.32 5.66 4.21
C THR A 128 6.98 5.77 5.69
N ASP A 129 6.22 6.78 6.10
CA ASP A 129 5.81 6.95 7.49
C ASP A 129 4.82 5.87 7.94
N LEU A 130 4.23 5.13 6.99
CA LEU A 130 3.38 3.96 7.24
C LEU A 130 4.18 2.67 7.57
N ILE A 131 5.51 2.65 7.42
CA ILE A 131 6.33 1.45 7.67
C ILE A 131 6.13 0.84 9.08
N PRO A 132 6.08 1.62 10.17
CA PRO A 132 5.83 1.06 11.51
C PRO A 132 4.48 0.33 11.61
N ALA A 133 3.43 0.85 10.94
CA ALA A 133 2.14 0.18 10.87
C ALA A 133 2.24 -1.12 10.05
N VAL A 134 2.93 -1.10 8.91
CA VAL A 134 3.20 -2.30 8.08
C VAL A 134 3.90 -3.39 8.89
N HIS A 135 4.94 -3.05 9.67
CA HIS A 135 5.62 -4.01 10.54
C HIS A 135 4.67 -4.65 11.56
N SER A 136 3.83 -3.85 12.19
CA SER A 136 2.87 -4.31 13.18
C SER A 136 1.80 -5.23 12.57
N VAL A 137 1.30 -4.91 11.38
CA VAL A 137 0.39 -5.77 10.60
C VAL A 137 1.05 -7.13 10.30
N ARG A 138 2.31 -7.12 9.87
CA ARG A 138 3.08 -8.36 9.60
C ARG A 138 3.35 -9.17 10.86
N HIS A 139 3.61 -8.52 12.00
CA HIS A 139 3.72 -9.21 13.29
C HIS A 139 2.42 -9.94 13.68
N LYS A 140 1.25 -9.41 13.28
CA LYS A 140 -0.05 -10.09 13.40
C LYS A 140 -0.31 -11.17 12.35
N LYS A 141 0.72 -11.59 11.62
CA LYS A 141 0.67 -12.64 10.58
C LYS A 141 -0.30 -12.31 9.44
N LYS A 142 -0.60 -11.03 9.24
CA LYS A 142 -1.29 -10.49 8.06
C LYS A 142 -0.26 -10.10 7.02
N LYS A 143 -0.66 -10.09 5.75
CA LYS A 143 0.20 -9.63 4.66
C LYS A 143 -0.08 -8.18 4.31
N VAL A 144 0.92 -7.50 3.79
CA VAL A 144 0.77 -6.20 3.14
C VAL A 144 1.24 -6.30 1.69
N GLU A 145 0.34 -5.93 0.77
CA GLU A 145 0.63 -5.74 -0.64
C GLU A 145 0.75 -4.25 -0.94
N TYR A 146 1.96 -3.81 -1.26
CA TYR A 146 2.21 -2.46 -1.73
C TYR A 146 1.86 -2.36 -3.21
N ILE A 147 1.03 -1.36 -3.53
CA ILE A 147 0.75 -0.93 -4.89
C ILE A 147 1.50 0.38 -5.11
N GLY A 148 2.65 0.24 -5.75
CA GLY A 148 3.49 1.35 -6.14
C GLY A 148 3.28 1.76 -7.58
N PHE A 149 3.99 2.80 -7.94
CA PHE A 149 3.97 3.35 -9.28
C PHE A 149 5.32 3.11 -9.96
N ALA A 150 5.30 2.54 -11.16
CA ALA A 150 6.48 2.00 -11.83
C ALA A 150 7.57 3.05 -12.08
N HIS A 151 7.18 4.31 -12.34
CA HIS A 151 8.14 5.39 -12.57
C HIS A 151 8.70 6.03 -11.29
N ARG A 152 8.03 5.81 -10.14
CA ARG A 152 8.42 6.34 -8.82
C ARG A 152 8.10 5.36 -7.68
N PRO A 153 8.76 4.20 -7.63
CA PRO A 153 8.53 3.25 -6.55
C PRO A 153 9.14 3.72 -5.22
N SER A 154 8.40 3.62 -4.13
CA SER A 154 8.96 3.75 -2.78
C SER A 154 9.81 2.53 -2.42
N PHE A 155 11.13 2.66 -2.55
CA PHE A 155 12.07 1.60 -2.16
C PHE A 155 12.02 1.30 -0.66
N GLY A 156 11.65 2.29 0.16
CA GLY A 156 11.40 2.11 1.59
C GLY A 156 10.29 1.10 1.83
N LEU A 157 9.10 1.30 1.23
CA LEU A 157 7.98 0.36 1.37
C LEU A 157 8.28 -0.99 0.75
N ILE A 158 8.88 -1.04 -0.45
CA ILE A 158 9.22 -2.29 -1.15
C ILE A 158 10.05 -3.25 -0.27
N LYS A 159 10.93 -2.71 0.57
CA LYS A 159 11.77 -3.51 1.48
C LYS A 159 11.01 -4.09 2.67
N ASN A 160 9.85 -3.53 3.02
CA ASN A 160 9.16 -3.77 4.29
C ASN A 160 7.81 -4.50 4.16
N VAL A 161 7.33 -4.73 2.95
CA VAL A 161 6.04 -5.38 2.63
C VAL A 161 6.23 -6.82 2.13
N ASP A 162 5.15 -7.58 1.96
CA ASP A 162 5.20 -8.99 1.54
C ASP A 162 5.06 -9.15 0.03
N ILE A 163 4.22 -8.31 -0.58
CA ILE A 163 3.91 -8.36 -2.02
C ILE A 163 4.12 -6.97 -2.61
N VAL A 164 4.75 -6.93 -3.78
CA VAL A 164 4.93 -5.68 -4.55
C VAL A 164 4.21 -5.82 -5.88
N THR A 165 3.34 -4.85 -6.16
CA THR A 165 2.82 -4.58 -7.49
C THR A 165 3.20 -3.16 -7.85
N THR A 166 3.73 -2.94 -9.05
CA THR A 166 3.97 -1.59 -9.59
C THR A 166 3.07 -1.34 -10.79
N LEU A 167 2.40 -0.20 -10.83
CA LEU A 167 1.52 0.21 -11.93
C LEU A 167 2.20 1.26 -12.79
N GLY A 168 2.19 1.05 -14.10
CA GLY A 168 2.57 2.04 -15.10
C GLY A 168 1.35 2.63 -15.81
N ARG A 169 1.61 3.58 -16.71
CA ARG A 169 0.57 4.21 -17.54
C ARG A 169 -0.32 3.19 -18.26
N ARG A 170 0.28 2.14 -18.83
CA ARG A 170 -0.46 1.10 -19.59
C ARG A 170 -1.44 0.35 -18.70
N ASP A 171 -1.06 0.04 -17.46
CA ASP A 171 -1.93 -0.67 -16.52
C ASP A 171 -3.16 0.17 -16.17
N LEU A 172 -2.97 1.49 -16.03
CA LEU A 172 -4.05 2.40 -15.65
C LEU A 172 -4.95 2.85 -16.80
N MET A 173 -4.42 2.89 -18.03
CA MET A 173 -5.18 3.36 -19.19
C MET A 173 -6.48 2.56 -19.34
N GLY A 174 -6.46 1.26 -19.04
CA GLY A 174 -7.63 0.39 -19.06
C GLY A 174 -8.71 0.66 -18.00
N PHE A 175 -8.58 1.73 -17.20
CA PHE A 175 -9.62 2.23 -16.29
C PHE A 175 -10.15 3.61 -16.70
N LEU A 176 -9.66 4.21 -17.78
CA LEU A 176 -10.28 5.41 -18.33
C LEU A 176 -11.50 5.03 -19.19
N LYS A 177 -12.56 5.85 -19.14
CA LYS A 177 -13.66 5.77 -20.11
C LYS A 177 -13.08 5.80 -21.54
N ASN A 178 -13.49 4.83 -22.38
CA ASN A 178 -13.06 4.62 -23.77
C ASN A 178 -11.63 4.09 -23.99
N ALA A 179 -11.04 3.39 -23.03
CA ALA A 179 -9.75 2.74 -23.24
C ALA A 179 -9.85 1.57 -24.25
N PRO A 180 -8.91 1.43 -25.21
CA PRO A 180 -8.80 0.22 -26.00
C PRO A 180 -8.56 -0.97 -25.06
N VAL A 181 -9.23 -2.10 -25.34
CA VAL A 181 -9.10 -3.34 -24.55
C VAL A 181 -7.65 -3.82 -24.64
N HIS A 182 -6.86 -3.49 -23.63
CA HIS A 182 -5.51 -4.03 -23.48
C HIS A 182 -5.52 -5.07 -22.36
N GLU A 183 -4.89 -6.21 -22.64
CA GLU A 183 -4.69 -7.29 -21.70
C GLU A 183 -3.85 -6.78 -20.51
N LYS A 184 -4.50 -6.68 -19.34
CA LYS A 184 -3.91 -6.10 -18.12
C LYS A 184 -2.84 -7.05 -17.57
N THR A 185 -1.57 -6.78 -17.83
CA THR A 185 -0.46 -7.65 -17.39
C THR A 185 0.16 -7.15 -16.08
N ARG A 186 -0.30 -7.71 -14.95
CA ARG A 186 0.24 -7.39 -13.63
C ARG A 186 1.56 -8.14 -13.38
N ARG A 187 2.63 -7.41 -13.02
CA ARG A 187 3.84 -8.01 -12.45
C ARG A 187 3.76 -8.00 -10.92
N ARG A 188 3.33 -9.11 -10.34
CA ARG A 188 3.42 -9.36 -8.89
C ARG A 188 4.72 -10.04 -8.58
N VAL A 189 5.45 -9.51 -7.61
CA VAL A 189 6.70 -10.12 -7.16
C VAL A 189 6.64 -10.29 -5.64
N PRO A 190 6.90 -11.50 -5.10
CA PRO A 190 7.13 -11.66 -3.67
C PRO A 190 8.29 -10.78 -3.23
N SER A 191 8.15 -10.08 -2.11
CA SER A 191 9.25 -9.26 -1.60
C SER A 191 10.45 -10.12 -1.21
N ARG A 192 11.66 -9.54 -1.22
CA ARG A 192 12.89 -10.26 -0.86
C ARG A 192 12.83 -10.86 0.56
N GLN A 193 12.12 -10.23 1.50
CA GLN A 193 11.96 -10.76 2.85
C GLN A 193 11.02 -11.98 2.91
N SER A 194 9.96 -12.03 2.11
CA SER A 194 9.03 -13.18 2.05
C SER A 194 9.69 -14.48 1.56
N ARG A 195 10.82 -14.38 0.83
CA ARG A 195 11.59 -15.55 0.37
C ARG A 195 12.40 -16.20 1.50
N GLY A 196 12.91 -15.40 2.45
CA GLY A 196 13.78 -15.89 3.53
C GLY A 196 13.07 -16.71 4.61
N GLU A 197 11.76 -16.52 4.81
CA GLU A 197 11.00 -17.28 5.82
C GLU A 197 10.68 -18.72 5.39
N ARG A 198 10.76 -19.05 4.08
CA ARG A 198 10.57 -20.43 3.60
C ARG A 198 11.85 -21.27 3.66
N GLU A 199 13.03 -20.67 3.63
CA GLU A 199 14.31 -21.39 3.69
C GLU A 199 14.77 -21.69 5.14
N GLY A 200 14.16 -21.06 6.15
CA GLY A 200 14.50 -21.25 7.56
C GLY A 200 13.95 -22.50 8.27
N ARG A 201 13.29 -23.43 7.57
CA ARG A 201 12.72 -24.67 8.16
C ARG A 201 13.42 -25.96 7.76
N VAL A 202 14.67 -25.90 7.29
CA VAL A 202 15.47 -27.10 7.04
C VAL A 202 16.56 -27.27 8.12
N GLY A 203 16.32 -28.19 9.05
CA GLY A 203 17.34 -29.00 9.72
C GLY A 203 18.23 -28.31 10.76
N LEU A 204 17.75 -28.21 12.01
CA LEU A 204 18.63 -28.06 13.17
C LEU A 204 19.37 -29.40 13.44
N VAL A 205 20.46 -29.66 12.71
CA VAL A 205 21.38 -30.77 13.05
C VAL A 205 22.35 -30.26 14.11
N LYS A 206 22.13 -30.67 15.37
CA LYS A 206 23.07 -30.48 16.48
C LYS A 206 24.44 -31.07 16.10
N ARG A 207 25.46 -30.23 15.84
CA ARG A 207 26.85 -30.68 15.82
C ARG A 207 27.40 -30.63 17.24
N LYS A 208 27.80 -31.80 17.76
CA LYS A 208 28.54 -31.92 19.02
C LYS A 208 29.92 -31.26 18.85
N TYR A 209 30.27 -30.35 19.75
CA TYR A 209 31.59 -29.75 19.84
C TYR A 209 32.58 -30.77 20.44
N HIS A 210 33.77 -30.90 19.86
CA HIS A 210 34.93 -31.58 20.46
C HIS A 210 36.12 -30.62 20.42
N PRO A 211 36.80 -30.35 21.55
CA PRO A 211 38.00 -29.52 21.55
C PRO A 211 39.20 -30.29 20.97
N PRO A 212 40.15 -29.60 20.30
CA PRO A 212 41.32 -30.23 19.71
C PRO A 212 42.37 -30.62 20.78
N SER A 213 42.93 -31.82 20.61
CA SER A 213 44.02 -32.40 21.39
C SER A 213 45.35 -31.70 21.11
N SER A 214 46.07 -31.36 22.18
CA SER A 214 47.42 -30.80 22.17
C SER A 214 48.45 -31.85 21.77
N GLU A 215 48.98 -31.80 20.55
CA GLU A 215 50.27 -32.42 20.23
C GLU A 215 50.83 -31.93 18.87
N ALA A 216 51.83 -31.05 18.92
CA ALA A 216 52.74 -30.83 17.80
C ALA A 216 54.15 -30.44 18.31
N ARG A 217 54.97 -31.49 18.31
CA ARG A 217 56.43 -31.59 18.45
C ARG A 217 57.28 -30.43 17.92
N LYS A 218 58.28 -30.08 18.74
CA LYS A 218 59.74 -30.05 18.46
C LYS A 218 60.22 -29.99 17.00
N LYS A 219 61.13 -29.03 16.78
CA LYS A 219 62.38 -28.98 15.96
C LYS A 219 62.37 -27.64 15.19
N GLY A 220 63.25 -26.67 15.40
CA GLY A 220 64.69 -26.73 15.68
C GLY A 220 65.43 -26.32 14.41
N ARG A 221 66.02 -25.12 14.39
CA ARG A 221 67.13 -24.77 13.50
C ARG A 221 67.99 -23.70 14.14
N LYS A 222 69.29 -23.93 14.00
CA LYS A 222 70.44 -23.18 14.50
C LYS A 222 70.46 -21.75 13.97
#